data_AF-X0GZV9-F1
#
_entry.id   AF-X0GZV9-F1
#
_cell.length_a   1.000
_cell.length_b   1.000
_cell.length_c   1.000
_cell.angle_alpha   90.00
_cell.angle_beta   90.00
_cell.angle_gamma   90.00
#
_symmetry.space_group_name_H-M   'P 1'
#
loop_
_entity.id
_entity.type
_entity.pdbx_description
1 polymer ?
#
loop_
_entity_poly.entity_id
_entity_poly.type
_entity_poly.pdbx_seq_one_letter_code
_entity_poly.pdbx_strand_id
1 'polypeptide(L)'
;MPVVTALAKVFTVRDVWKEWEEGIAGQPAVRVLEELWGSRWRPGNRVRVQFCRRKVIWDELLARTASGKNEEEAVAELELLRAGQSLNRLIDELKRRRRRGQGQIRVQVGTPVPDGAGPGPEPRPIRSQGHGHQGRRTRLGRRRTAPRRQ
;
A
#
# COMPACT_ATOMS: atom_id res chain seq x y z
N MET A 1 7.79 -18.27 -16.78
CA MET A 1 7.53 -17.23 -15.76
C MET A 1 6.66 -17.84 -14.69
N PRO A 2 7.06 -17.84 -13.40
CA PRO A 2 6.20 -18.35 -12.33
C PRO A 2 4.99 -17.43 -12.18
N VAL A 3 3.79 -18.00 -12.23
CA VAL A 3 2.53 -17.31 -11.94
C VAL A 3 2.08 -17.76 -10.57
N VAL A 4 2.23 -16.89 -9.57
CA VAL A 4 1.78 -17.17 -8.21
C VAL A 4 0.35 -16.65 -8.07
N THR A 5 -0.59 -17.57 -7.84
CA THR A 5 -2.03 -17.26 -7.71
C THR A 5 -2.42 -16.88 -6.28
N ALA A 6 -1.65 -17.32 -5.30
CA ALA A 6 -1.74 -16.95 -3.89
C ALA A 6 -0.39 -17.18 -3.20
N LEU A 7 -0.07 -16.32 -2.23
CA LEU A 7 1.09 -16.50 -1.35
C LEU A 7 0.79 -17.57 -0.28
N ALA A 8 1.85 -18.11 0.34
CA ALA A 8 1.76 -19.15 1.35
C ALA A 8 0.89 -18.71 2.54
N LYS A 9 0.24 -19.67 3.21
CA LYS A 9 -0.47 -19.38 4.47
C LYS A 9 0.58 -19.24 5.58
N VAL A 10 0.68 -18.04 6.13
CA VAL A 10 1.65 -17.68 7.18
C VAL A 10 0.89 -17.07 8.36
N PHE A 11 1.37 -17.36 9.57
CA PHE A 11 0.69 -16.94 10.80
C PHE A 11 1.60 -16.15 11.74
N THR A 12 2.90 -16.20 11.54
CA THR A 12 3.90 -15.46 12.32
C THR A 12 4.64 -14.42 11.46
N VAL A 13 5.18 -13.40 12.10
CA VAL A 13 6.11 -12.44 11.51
C VAL A 13 7.35 -13.17 11.00
N ARG A 14 7.83 -14.19 11.73
CA ARG A 14 8.94 -15.03 11.27
C ARG A 14 8.60 -15.76 9.97
N ASP A 15 7.40 -16.33 9.84
CA ASP A 15 6.97 -16.95 8.59
C ASP A 15 6.86 -15.92 7.45
N VAL A 16 6.36 -14.72 7.74
CA VAL A 16 6.28 -13.64 6.76
C VAL A 16 7.68 -13.24 6.29
N TRP A 17 8.65 -13.17 7.19
CA TRP A 17 10.04 -12.87 6.85
C TRP A 17 10.70 -13.99 6.05
N LYS A 18 10.50 -15.25 6.47
CA LYS A 18 10.98 -16.43 5.74
C LYS A 18 10.42 -16.50 4.32
N GLU A 19 9.15 -16.13 4.12
CA GLU A 19 8.57 -16.03 2.77
C GLU A 19 9.32 -15.02 1.89
N TRP A 20 9.84 -13.94 2.47
CA TRP A 20 10.58 -12.92 1.74
C TRP A 20 11.98 -13.37 1.34
N GLU A 21 12.76 -13.94 2.27
CA GLU A 21 14.17 -14.32 2.05
C GLU A 21 14.34 -15.71 1.43
N GLU A 22 13.62 -16.72 1.93
CA GLU A 22 13.83 -18.13 1.54
C GLU A 22 12.72 -18.66 0.63
N GLY A 23 11.50 -18.15 0.79
CA GLY A 23 10.30 -18.74 0.23
C GLY A 23 9.71 -19.83 1.13
N ILE A 24 8.45 -20.19 0.88
CA ILE A 24 7.69 -21.15 1.70
C ILE A 24 6.85 -22.07 0.81
N ALA A 25 6.69 -23.33 1.24
CA ALA A 25 5.81 -24.30 0.59
C ALA A 25 6.11 -24.53 -0.91
N GLY A 26 7.41 -24.60 -1.26
CA GLY A 26 7.86 -24.79 -2.65
C GLY A 26 7.69 -23.55 -3.53
N GLN A 27 7.23 -22.42 -2.99
CA GLN A 27 7.26 -21.14 -3.67
C GLN A 27 8.63 -20.50 -3.50
N PRO A 28 9.19 -19.85 -4.54
CA PRO A 28 10.44 -19.10 -4.43
C PRO A 28 10.27 -17.91 -3.48
N ALA A 29 11.40 -17.45 -2.93
CA ALA A 29 11.48 -16.24 -2.14
C ALA A 29 10.82 -15.04 -2.84
N VAL A 30 10.00 -14.29 -2.10
CA VAL A 30 9.32 -13.12 -2.69
C VAL A 30 10.31 -12.05 -3.13
N ARG A 31 11.47 -11.95 -2.49
CA ARG A 31 12.56 -11.08 -2.93
C ARG A 31 13.03 -11.41 -4.35
N VAL A 32 13.28 -12.69 -4.63
CA VAL A 32 13.68 -13.18 -5.96
C VAL A 32 12.56 -12.93 -6.98
N LEU A 33 11.30 -13.12 -6.55
CA LEU A 33 10.16 -12.85 -7.42
C LEU A 33 10.07 -11.36 -7.81
N GLU A 34 10.27 -10.45 -6.86
CA GLU A 34 10.32 -9.01 -7.11
C GLU A 34 11.46 -8.60 -8.04
N GLU A 35 12.65 -9.15 -7.81
CA GLU A 35 13.85 -8.80 -8.58
C GLU A 35 13.76 -9.26 -10.05
N LEU A 36 13.31 -10.50 -10.28
CA LEU A 36 13.33 -11.09 -11.63
C LEU A 36 12.11 -10.73 -12.47
N TRP A 37 10.93 -10.54 -11.85
CA TRP A 37 9.68 -10.37 -12.59
C TRP A 37 8.87 -9.13 -12.18
N GLY A 38 9.23 -8.42 -11.12
CA GLY A 38 8.51 -7.25 -10.63
C GLY A 38 7.02 -7.52 -10.47
N SER A 39 6.15 -6.65 -10.98
CA SER A 39 4.70 -6.84 -10.87
C SER A 39 4.12 -8.05 -11.63
N ARG A 40 4.88 -8.64 -12.56
CA ARG A 40 4.35 -9.66 -13.49
C ARG A 40 4.04 -10.98 -12.81
N TRP A 41 4.77 -11.38 -11.78
CA TRP A 41 4.53 -12.66 -11.07
C TRP A 41 3.23 -12.68 -10.25
N ARG A 42 2.62 -11.50 -10.02
CA ARG A 42 1.37 -11.31 -9.25
C ARG A 42 0.20 -10.78 -10.09
N PRO A 43 -0.27 -11.50 -11.13
CA PRO A 43 -1.32 -11.00 -12.02
C PRO A 43 -2.71 -10.89 -11.34
N GLY A 44 -2.98 -11.71 -10.31
CA GLY A 44 -4.29 -11.77 -9.66
C GLY A 44 -4.50 -10.70 -8.57
N ASN A 45 -5.74 -10.19 -8.43
CA ASN A 45 -6.08 -9.24 -7.37
C ASN A 45 -5.81 -9.81 -5.97
N ARG A 46 -6.09 -11.10 -5.75
CA ARG A 46 -5.88 -11.77 -4.46
C ARG A 46 -4.42 -11.75 -4.03
N VAL A 47 -3.51 -12.18 -4.91
CA VAL A 47 -2.06 -12.18 -4.65
C VAL A 47 -1.53 -10.74 -4.48
N ARG A 48 -2.03 -9.77 -5.25
CA ARG A 48 -1.68 -8.35 -5.08
C ARG A 48 -2.07 -7.82 -3.71
N VAL A 49 -3.28 -8.12 -3.23
CA VAL A 49 -3.73 -7.70 -1.89
C VAL A 49 -2.90 -8.34 -0.79
N GLN A 50 -2.59 -9.64 -0.90
CA GLN A 50 -1.72 -10.34 0.06
C GLN A 50 -0.32 -9.73 0.09
N PHE A 51 0.27 -9.51 -1.09
CA PHE A 51 1.57 -8.85 -1.24
C PHE A 51 1.57 -7.46 -0.59
N CYS A 52 0.61 -6.58 -0.93
CA CYS A 52 0.57 -5.23 -0.35
C CYS A 52 0.42 -5.21 1.17
N ARG A 53 -0.24 -6.21 1.76
CA ARG A 53 -0.36 -6.36 3.21
C ARG A 53 0.97 -6.79 3.84
N ARG A 54 1.62 -7.81 3.27
CA ARG A 54 2.88 -8.37 3.77
C ARG A 54 4.08 -7.44 3.57
N LYS A 55 4.05 -6.65 2.49
CA LYS A 55 5.06 -5.63 2.23
C LYS A 55 5.24 -4.65 3.38
N VAL A 56 4.18 -4.33 4.13
CA VAL A 56 4.29 -3.45 5.30
C VAL A 56 5.17 -4.06 6.39
N ILE A 57 5.10 -5.38 6.56
CA ILE A 57 5.91 -6.11 7.54
C ILE A 57 7.36 -6.22 7.04
N TRP A 58 7.56 -6.59 5.77
CA TRP A 58 8.89 -6.66 5.17
C TRP A 58 9.61 -5.32 5.19
N ASP A 59 8.96 -4.25 4.75
CA ASP A 59 9.52 -2.90 4.73
C ASP A 59 9.91 -2.45 6.16
N GLU A 60 9.14 -2.82 7.18
CA GLU A 60 9.45 -2.49 8.58
C GLU A 60 10.64 -3.29 9.11
N LEU A 61 10.74 -4.58 8.79
CA LEU A 61 11.89 -5.41 9.16
C LEU A 61 13.16 -4.90 8.47
N LEU A 62 13.10 -4.63 7.16
CA LEU A 62 14.20 -4.04 6.40
C LEU A 62 14.64 -2.70 6.99
N ALA A 63 13.70 -1.83 7.39
CA ALA A 63 14.03 -0.55 8.02
C ALA A 63 14.76 -0.72 9.37
N ARG A 64 14.38 -1.72 10.16
CA ARG A 64 15.01 -2.03 11.45
C ARG A 64 16.40 -2.64 11.27
N THR A 65 16.56 -3.56 10.33
CA THR A 65 17.87 -4.12 9.97
C THR A 65 18.80 -3.04 9.42
N ALA A 66 18.29 -2.12 8.60
CA ALA A 66 19.06 -0.97 8.11
C ALA A 66 19.49 -0.01 9.24
N SER A 67 18.76 0.03 10.36
CA SER A 67 19.15 0.79 11.56
C SER A 67 20.20 0.09 12.44
N GLY A 68 20.70 -1.07 12.01
CA GLY A 68 21.72 -1.85 12.72
C GLY A 68 21.18 -2.87 13.72
N LYS A 69 19.85 -3.10 13.76
CA LYS A 69 19.27 -4.17 14.59
C LYS A 69 19.45 -5.53 13.93
N ASN A 70 19.59 -6.57 14.74
CA ASN A 70 19.59 -7.93 14.22
C ASN A 70 18.18 -8.31 13.72
N GLU A 71 18.12 -9.21 12.74
CA GLU A 71 16.87 -9.76 12.21
C GLU A 71 16.03 -10.41 13.32
N GLU A 72 16.63 -11.28 14.14
CA GLU A 72 15.97 -11.95 15.26
C GLU A 72 15.30 -10.95 16.21
N GLU A 73 16.01 -9.88 16.54
CA GLU A 73 15.52 -8.83 17.42
C GLU A 73 14.39 -8.05 16.77
N ALA A 74 14.53 -7.70 15.49
CA ALA A 74 13.49 -7.00 14.74
C ALA A 74 12.20 -7.84 14.66
N VAL A 75 12.32 -9.14 14.39
CA VAL A 75 11.19 -10.08 14.37
C VAL A 75 10.56 -10.20 15.76
N ALA A 76 11.38 -10.37 16.81
CA ALA A 76 10.90 -10.47 18.19
C ALA A 76 10.14 -9.20 18.63
N GLU A 77 10.64 -8.02 18.29
CA GLU A 77 9.95 -6.75 18.58
C GLU A 77 8.61 -6.65 17.84
N LEU A 78 8.52 -7.08 16.57
CA LEU A 78 7.26 -7.07 15.82
C LEU A 78 6.25 -8.07 16.38
N GLU A 79 6.69 -9.25 16.82
CA GLU A 79 5.83 -10.22 17.50
C GLU A 79 5.35 -9.71 18.87
N LEU A 80 6.22 -9.02 19.62
CA LEU A 80 5.83 -8.36 20.86
C LEU A 80 4.79 -7.27 20.60
N LEU A 81 4.99 -6.44 19.57
CA LEU A 81 4.03 -5.40 19.15
C LEU A 81 2.69 -5.98 18.72
N ARG A 82 2.72 -7.15 18.08
CA ARG A 82 1.51 -7.88 17.71
C ARG A 82 0.75 -8.37 18.94
N ALA A 83 1.43 -8.67 20.04
CA ALA A 83 0.84 -9.09 21.32
C ALA A 83 -0.20 -10.22 21.15
N GLY A 84 0.11 -11.21 20.31
CA GLY A 84 -0.78 -12.35 20.00
C GLY A 84 -1.99 -12.02 19.11
N GLN A 85 -2.18 -10.78 18.67
CA GLN A 85 -3.26 -10.40 17.75
C GLN A 85 -3.02 -10.92 16.32
N SER A 86 -3.92 -10.67 15.37
CA SER A 86 -3.70 -11.09 13.97
C SER A 86 -2.62 -10.27 13.25
N LEU A 87 -1.97 -10.83 12.22
CA LEU A 87 -1.04 -10.09 11.35
C LEU A 87 -1.67 -8.84 10.70
N ASN A 88 -2.97 -8.88 10.40
CA ASN A 88 -3.67 -7.69 9.88
C ASN A 88 -3.73 -6.56 10.92
N ARG A 89 -3.92 -6.89 12.20
CA ARG A 89 -3.88 -5.89 13.29
C ARG A 89 -2.48 -5.29 13.42
N LEU A 90 -1.43 -6.12 13.32
CA LEU A 90 -0.05 -5.63 13.28
C LEU A 90 0.16 -4.67 12.10
N ILE A 91 -0.29 -5.01 10.89
CA ILE A 91 -0.18 -4.15 9.71
C ILE A 91 -0.89 -2.80 9.94
N ASP A 92 -2.10 -2.83 10.48
CA ASP A 92 -2.85 -1.60 10.76
C ASP A 92 -2.12 -0.75 11.82
N GLU A 93 -1.53 -1.39 12.82
CA GLU A 93 -0.72 -0.72 13.84
C GLU A 93 0.55 -0.08 13.25
N LEU A 94 1.31 -0.81 12.43
CA LEU A 94 2.48 -0.27 11.73
C LEU A 94 2.12 0.94 10.86
N LYS A 95 0.99 0.86 10.13
CA LYS A 95 0.47 1.99 9.35
C LYS A 95 0.07 3.17 10.24
N ARG A 96 -0.54 2.93 11.41
CA ARG A 96 -0.87 3.99 12.39
C ARG A 96 0.40 4.68 12.89
N ARG A 97 1.42 3.91 13.27
CA ARG A 97 2.70 4.43 13.76
C ARG A 97 3.42 5.26 12.72
N ARG A 98 3.49 4.79 11.47
CA ARG A 98 4.09 5.54 10.36
C ARG A 98 3.40 6.90 10.14
N ARG A 99 2.06 6.94 10.21
CA ARG A 99 1.31 8.22 10.13
C ARG A 99 1.60 9.16 11.29
N ARG A 100 1.76 8.64 12.52
CA ARG A 100 2.10 9.44 13.70
C ARG A 100 3.50 10.04 13.60
N GLY A 101 4.49 9.27 13.14
CA GLY A 101 5.85 9.77 12.90
C GLY A 101 5.95 10.75 11.72
N GLN A 102 5.17 10.55 10.65
CA GLN A 102 5.15 11.46 9.50
C GLN A 102 4.31 12.73 9.72
N GLY A 103 3.35 12.71 10.65
CA GLY A 103 2.55 13.88 11.04
C GLY A 103 3.35 14.97 11.77
N GLN A 104 4.52 14.63 12.29
CA GLN A 104 5.41 15.56 12.99
C GLN A 104 6.38 16.30 12.06
N ILE A 105 6.61 15.77 10.84
CA ILE A 105 7.54 16.36 9.84
C ILE A 105 6.84 17.38 8.92
N ARG A 106 5.50 17.48 8.96
CA ARG A 106 4.72 18.37 8.07
C ARG A 106 4.29 19.69 8.73
N VAL A 107 5.15 20.25 9.58
CA VAL A 107 5.02 21.64 10.07
C VAL A 107 6.40 22.28 9.95
N GLN A 108 6.51 23.35 9.18
CA GLN A 108 7.71 24.17 8.87
C GLN A 108 8.56 23.75 7.67
N VAL A 109 8.11 24.12 6.47
CA VAL A 109 8.97 24.91 5.56
C VAL A 109 8.12 26.09 5.13
N GLY A 110 8.27 27.21 5.83
CA GLY A 110 7.82 28.50 5.34
C GLY A 110 8.60 28.80 4.06
N THR A 111 7.90 29.13 2.99
CA THR A 111 8.50 29.68 1.79
C THR A 111 9.03 31.07 2.13
N PRO A 112 10.34 31.37 2.05
CA PRO A 112 10.78 32.75 2.04
C PRO A 112 10.45 33.32 0.65
N VAL A 113 9.57 34.31 0.62
CA VAL A 113 9.35 35.17 -0.55
C VAL A 113 10.53 36.15 -0.60
N PRO A 114 11.35 36.18 -1.66
CA PRO A 114 12.31 37.26 -1.83
C PRO A 114 11.60 38.52 -2.33
N ASP A 115 11.73 39.60 -1.56
CA ASP A 115 11.48 40.98 -1.99
C ASP A 115 12.48 41.38 -3.08
N GLY A 116 12.00 42.00 -4.17
CA GLY A 116 12.91 42.67 -5.11
C GLY A 116 12.40 42.90 -6.54
N ALA A 117 11.54 43.91 -6.70
CA ALA A 117 11.51 44.91 -7.78
C ALA A 117 11.36 44.52 -9.28
N GLY A 118 10.28 45.07 -9.89
CA GLY A 118 10.21 45.38 -11.33
C GLY A 118 8.77 45.63 -11.85
N PRO A 119 8.42 46.81 -12.40
CA PRO A 119 7.03 47.23 -12.67
C PRO A 119 6.46 46.75 -14.03
N GLY A 120 5.11 46.78 -14.17
CA GLY A 120 4.29 46.21 -15.27
C GLY A 120 4.37 46.91 -16.64
N PRO A 121 3.30 46.99 -17.49
CA PRO A 121 1.89 46.58 -17.30
C PRO A 121 1.28 45.76 -18.48
N GLU A 122 0.11 45.15 -18.26
CA GLU A 122 -1.15 45.39 -19.02
C GLU A 122 -2.18 44.24 -18.79
N PRO A 123 -3.47 44.58 -18.52
CA PRO A 123 -4.53 43.61 -18.34
C PRO A 123 -5.26 43.31 -19.65
N ARG A 124 -5.61 42.04 -19.88
CA ARG A 124 -6.51 41.61 -20.97
C ARG A 124 -7.77 40.93 -20.43
N PRO A 125 -8.90 41.04 -21.16
CA PRO A 125 -10.21 41.24 -20.55
C PRO A 125 -10.90 39.96 -20.06
N ILE A 126 -11.76 40.20 -19.08
CA ILE A 126 -12.75 39.31 -18.48
C ILE A 126 -13.69 38.78 -19.58
N ARG A 127 -13.72 37.47 -19.80
CA ARG A 127 -14.83 36.81 -20.52
C ARG A 127 -15.74 36.14 -19.50
N SER A 128 -16.95 36.66 -19.42
CA SER A 128 -18.03 36.18 -18.57
C SER A 128 -18.58 34.81 -19.02
N GLN A 129 -18.81 33.97 -18.02
CA GLN A 129 -19.98 33.13 -17.76
C GLN A 129 -20.95 32.75 -18.91
N GLY A 130 -21.18 31.44 -19.02
CA GLY A 130 -22.39 30.82 -19.59
C GLY A 130 -22.32 29.30 -19.41
N HIS A 131 -22.69 28.76 -18.24
CA HIS A 131 -23.96 28.03 -18.01
C HIS A 131 -24.29 26.96 -19.06
N GLY A 132 -24.44 25.70 -18.61
CA GLY A 132 -25.36 24.80 -19.31
C GLY A 132 -25.12 23.29 -19.20
N HIS A 133 -25.91 22.68 -18.32
CA HIS A 133 -26.64 21.41 -18.55
C HIS A 133 -26.03 20.06 -18.14
N GLN A 134 -26.76 19.49 -17.17
CA GLN A 134 -26.76 18.13 -16.67
C GLN A 134 -27.10 17.12 -17.77
N GLY A 135 -26.49 15.93 -17.71
CA GLY A 135 -26.81 14.78 -18.54
C GLY A 135 -26.84 13.49 -17.73
N ARG A 136 -28.05 13.12 -17.29
CA ARG A 136 -28.49 11.85 -16.68
C ARG A 136 -27.64 10.61 -17.00
N ARG A 137 -27.25 9.88 -15.95
CA ARG A 137 -27.05 8.42 -16.02
C ARG A 137 -28.31 7.71 -15.55
N THR A 138 -29.14 7.24 -16.48
CA THR A 138 -30.27 6.37 -16.19
C THR A 138 -29.78 4.95 -15.90
N ARG A 139 -30.02 4.50 -14.65
CA ARG A 139 -30.09 3.08 -14.29
C ARG A 139 -31.44 2.52 -14.78
N LEU A 140 -31.43 1.61 -15.75
CA LEU A 140 -32.39 0.51 -15.84
C LEU A 140 -31.63 -0.76 -15.41
N GLY A 141 -32.15 -1.73 -14.67
CA GLY A 141 -33.46 -1.98 -14.10
C GLY A 141 -33.38 -3.40 -13.50
N ARG A 142 -33.78 -3.57 -12.24
CA ARG A 142 -33.96 -4.88 -11.61
C ARG A 142 -35.28 -5.51 -12.08
N ARG A 143 -35.31 -6.81 -12.41
CA ARG A 143 -36.38 -7.81 -12.10
C ARG A 143 -35.74 -9.22 -12.17
N ARG A 144 -35.54 -9.95 -11.06
CA ARG A 144 -36.45 -10.91 -10.35
C ARG A 144 -36.89 -12.13 -11.19
N THR A 145 -36.34 -13.32 -10.87
CA THR A 145 -36.96 -14.66 -10.51
C THR A 145 -38.34 -15.01 -11.10
N ALA A 146 -38.74 -16.21 -11.53
CA ALA A 146 -38.31 -17.65 -11.55
C ALA A 146 -39.33 -18.39 -12.52
N PRO A 147 -39.63 -19.72 -12.49
CA PRO A 147 -38.87 -20.95 -12.23
C PRO A 147 -38.89 -21.95 -13.43
N ARG A 148 -38.19 -23.06 -13.22
CA ARG A 148 -38.05 -24.27 -14.06
C ARG A 148 -39.37 -25.06 -14.14
N ARG A 149 -39.69 -25.65 -15.30
CA ARG A 149 -40.75 -26.67 -15.45
C ARG A 149 -40.20 -27.88 -16.21
N GLN A 150 -40.40 -29.03 -15.56
CA GLN A 150 -40.32 -30.45 -15.96
C GLN A 150 -39.11 -30.90 -16.78
#